data_AF-A0A9X6QJN7-F1
#
_entry.id   AF-A0A9X6QJN7-F1
#
_cell.length_a   1.000
_cell.length_b   1.000
_cell.length_c   1.000
_cell.angle_alpha   90.00
_cell.angle_beta   90.00
_cell.angle_gamma   90.00
#
_symmetry.space_group_name_H-M   'P 1'
#
loop_
_entity.id
_entity.type
_entity.pdbx_description
1 polymer ?
#
loop_
_entity_poly.entity_id
_entity_poly.type
_entity_poly.pdbx_seq_one_letter_code
_entity_poly.pdbx_strand_id
1 'polypeptide(L)' 'MSKEYKFTKEELVEAWKDPQVREKLKDLPKHPSGKALNELSEEELAEIQGASDVQPETTPLCVGVIIGITASIKICK' A
#
# COMPACT_ATOMS: atom_id res chain seq x y z
N MET A 1 -27.98 4.37 26.12
CA MET A 1 -27.74 2.92 26.30
C MET A 1 -26.25 2.65 26.22
N SER A 2 -25.57 2.60 27.37
CA SER A 2 -24.17 2.15 27.44
C SER A 2 -24.15 0.65 27.25
N LYS A 3 -23.50 0.15 26.19
CA LYS A 3 -23.24 -1.28 26.04
C LYS A 3 -22.28 -1.68 27.16
N GLU A 4 -22.70 -2.61 28.03
CA GLU A 4 -21.79 -3.25 28.97
C GLU A 4 -20.83 -4.13 28.17
N TYR A 5 -19.58 -3.69 28.08
CA TYR A 5 -18.50 -4.48 27.53
C TYR A 5 -17.80 -5.23 28.66
N LYS A 6 -17.47 -6.50 28.41
CA LYS A 6 -16.85 -7.40 29.40
C LYS A 6 -15.33 -7.19 29.57
N PHE A 7 -14.79 -6.09 29.04
CA PHE A 7 -13.36 -5.80 29.01
C PHE A 7 -13.10 -4.37 29.48
N THR A 8 -11.92 -4.15 30.05
CA THR A 8 -11.42 -2.83 30.40
C THR A 8 -11.00 -2.04 29.15
N LYS A 9 -10.81 -0.72 29.29
CA LYS A 9 -10.40 0.12 28.16
C LYS A 9 -8.98 -0.24 27.70
N GLU A 10 -8.14 -0.63 28.65
CA GLU A 10 -6.76 -1.01 28.46
C GLU A 10 -6.67 -2.33 27.68
N GLU A 11 -7.44 -3.34 28.08
CA GLU A 11 -7.55 -4.61 27.35
C GLU A 11 -8.09 -4.41 25.92
N LEU A 12 -9.05 -3.49 25.74
CA LEU A 12 -9.55 -3.15 24.42
C LEU A 12 -8.45 -2.56 23.52
N VAL A 13 -7.67 -1.63 24.06
CA VAL A 13 -6.57 -0.98 23.32
C VAL A 13 -5.47 -1.99 23.00
N GLU A 14 -5.16 -2.89 23.93
CA GLU A 14 -4.17 -3.95 23.72
C GLU A 14 -4.62 -4.91 22.62
N ALA A 15 -5.87 -5.38 22.65
CA ALA A 15 -6.44 -6.22 21.61
C ALA A 15 -6.49 -5.53 20.23
N TRP A 16 -6.63 -4.20 20.19
CA TRP A 16 -6.53 -3.45 18.94
C TRP A 16 -5.09 -3.33 18.43
N LYS A 17 -4.08 -3.32 19.32
CA LYS A 17 -2.66 -3.22 18.95
C LYS A 17 -2.04 -4.57 18.60
N ASP A 18 -2.44 -5.65 19.28
CA ASP A 18 -1.85 -6.98 19.11
C ASP A 18 -2.87 -7.96 18.48
N PRO A 19 -2.59 -8.50 17.28
CA PRO A 19 -3.43 -9.51 16.63
C PRO A 19 -3.65 -10.77 17.46
N GLN A 20 -2.64 -11.25 18.19
CA GLN A 20 -2.74 -12.48 18.99
C GLN A 20 -3.68 -12.31 20.17
N VAL A 21 -3.70 -11.12 20.76
CA VAL A 21 -4.64 -10.77 21.84
C VAL A 21 -6.04 -10.60 21.27
N ARG A 22 -6.16 -9.99 20.09
CA ARG A 22 -7.42 -9.82 19.36
C ARG A 22 -8.13 -11.14 19.06
N GLU A 23 -7.39 -12.15 18.62
CA GLU A 23 -7.94 -13.47 18.27
C GLU A 23 -8.49 -14.23 19.47
N LYS A 24 -7.89 -14.02 20.65
CA LYS A 24 -8.33 -14.68 21.90
C LYS A 24 -9.61 -14.08 22.46
N LEU A 25 -9.88 -12.82 22.17
CA LEU A 25 -11.04 -12.10 22.69
C LEU A 25 -12.20 -12.15 21.70
N LYS A 26 -13.29 -12.78 22.11
CA LYS A 26 -14.55 -12.81 21.35
C LYS A 26 -15.35 -11.53 21.62
N ASP A 27 -16.16 -11.13 20.65
CA ASP A 27 -17.11 -10.01 20.76
C ASP A 27 -16.49 -8.61 20.95
N LEU A 28 -15.28 -8.40 20.41
CA LEU A 28 -14.71 -7.05 20.35
C LEU A 28 -15.61 -6.10 19.52
N PRO A 29 -15.77 -4.84 19.96
CA PRO A 29 -16.34 -3.81 19.13
C PRO A 29 -15.50 -3.65 17.85
N LYS A 30 -16.16 -3.24 16.77
CA LYS A 30 -15.46 -2.88 15.53
C LYS A 30 -14.38 -1.86 15.85
N HIS A 31 -13.19 -2.11 15.32
CA HIS A 31 -12.07 -1.19 15.42
C HIS A 31 -12.48 0.18 14.85
N PRO A 32 -12.11 1.31 15.48
CA PRO A 32 -12.50 2.65 15.03
C PRO A 32 -12.03 2.96 13.60
N SER A 33 -10.89 2.41 13.18
CA SER A 33 -10.40 2.52 11.78
C SER A 33 -11.16 1.64 10.77
N GLY A 34 -12.25 0.98 11.17
CA GLY A 34 -13.06 0.14 10.29
C GLY A 34 -12.62 -1.33 10.28
N LYS A 35 -12.98 -2.04 9.21
CA LYS A 35 -12.53 -3.42 9.01
C LYS A 35 -11.00 -3.41 8.89
N ALA A 36 -10.33 -4.36 9.54
CA ALA A 36 -8.94 -4.62 9.23
C ALA A 36 -8.84 -4.89 7.73
N LEU A 37 -7.93 -4.18 7.05
CA LEU A 37 -7.56 -4.56 5.70
C LEU A 37 -6.84 -5.91 5.85
N ASN A 38 -7.50 -6.97 5.41
CA ASN A 38 -6.80 -8.24 5.29
C ASN A 38 -5.68 -8.03 4.28
N GLU A 39 -4.52 -8.64 4.51
CA GLU A 39 -3.48 -8.63 3.49
C GLU A 39 -4.09 -9.14 2.19
N LEU A 40 -3.96 -8.35 1.13
CA LEU A 40 -4.37 -8.77 -0.20
C LEU A 40 -3.49 -9.95 -0.59
N SER A 41 -4.07 -10.96 -1.22
CA SER A 41 -3.26 -12.06 -1.73
C SER A 41 -2.27 -11.54 -2.78
N GLU A 42 -1.19 -12.28 -3.04
CA GLU A 42 -0.20 -11.86 -4.05
C GLU A 42 -0.86 -11.67 -5.43
N GLU A 43 -1.88 -12.46 -5.72
CA GLU A 43 -2.69 -12.35 -6.93
C GLU A 43 -3.55 -11.07 -6.93
N GLU A 44 -4.21 -10.76 -5.82
CA GLU A 44 -5.00 -9.52 -5.67
C GLU A 44 -4.11 -8.27 -5.72
N LEU A 45 -2.88 -8.35 -5.19
CA LEU A 45 -1.86 -7.30 -5.29
C LEU A 45 -1.38 -7.09 -6.73
N ALA A 46 -1.21 -8.16 -7.50
CA ALA A 46 -0.81 -8.11 -8.91
C ALA A 46 -1.90 -7.49 -9.80
N GLU A 47 -3.17 -7.54 -9.37
CA GLU A 47 -4.30 -6.92 -10.07
C GLU A 47 -4.53 -5.44 -9.68
N ILE A 48 -3.83 -4.92 -8.66
CA ILE A 48 -3.88 -3.49 -8.33
C ILE A 48 -3.30 -2.68 -9.49
N GLN A 49 -4.06 -1.68 -9.95
CA GLN A 49 -3.60 -0.71 -10.94
C GLN A 49 -2.24 -0.11 -10.53
N GLY A 50 -1.20 -0.43 -11.30
CA GLY A 50 0.19 -0.07 -11.02
C GLY A 50 1.15 -1.26 -10.92
N ALA A 51 0.66 -2.49 -10.72
CA ALA A 51 1.50 -3.69 -10.63
C ALA A 51 1.92 -4.26 -12.01
N SER A 52 1.18 -3.95 -13.08
CA SER A 52 1.35 -4.60 -14.40
C SER A 52 2.13 -3.79 -15.44
N ASP A 53 2.64 -2.60 -15.14
CA ASP A 53 3.47 -1.83 -16.10
C ASP A 53 4.41 -0.82 -15.43
N VAL A 54 5.28 -1.31 -14.56
CA VAL A 54 6.55 -0.62 -14.29
C VAL A 54 7.63 -1.39 -15.02
N GLN A 55 7.85 -1.07 -16.30
CA GLN A 55 9.06 -1.53 -16.99
C GLN A 55 10.28 -0.88 -16.32
N PRO A 56 11.11 -1.62 -15.55
CA PRO A 56 12.30 -1.02 -14.93
C PRO A 56 13.34 -0.58 -15.98
N GLU A 57 13.21 -1.09 -17.21
CA GLU A 57 14.13 -0.86 -18.33
C GLU A 57 13.76 0.35 -19.19
N THR A 58 12.62 1.02 -18.96
CA THR A 58 12.30 2.27 -19.67
C THR A 58 12.98 3.45 -19.01
N THR A 59 14.31 3.43 -19.02
CA THR A 59 14.98 4.70 -19.31
C THR A 59 14.47 5.06 -20.69
N PRO A 60 13.70 6.14 -20.90
CA PRO A 60 13.43 6.58 -22.24
C PRO A 60 14.80 6.89 -22.82
N LEU A 61 15.36 5.94 -23.59
CA LEU A 61 16.59 6.17 -24.31
C LEU A 61 16.29 7.43 -25.09
N CYS A 62 16.99 8.50 -24.74
CA CYS A 62 16.71 9.84 -25.16
C CYS A 62 17.07 9.97 -26.64
N VAL A 63 16.38 9.24 -27.53
CA VAL A 63 16.64 9.24 -28.97
C VAL A 63 16.52 10.66 -29.50
N GLY A 64 15.59 11.45 -28.94
CA GLY A 64 15.49 12.90 -29.18
C GLY A 64 16.71 13.71 -28.74
N VAL A 65 17.39 13.35 -27.63
CA VAL A 65 18.60 14.02 -27.16
C VAL A 65 19.79 13.69 -28.06
N ILE A 66 19.94 12.44 -28.52
CA ILE A 66 21.03 12.05 -29.43
C ILE A 66 20.90 12.78 -30.78
N ILE A 67 19.69 12.83 -31.33
CA ILE A 67 19.40 13.56 -32.58
C ILE A 67 19.62 15.06 -32.39
N GLY A 68 19.16 15.63 -31.26
CA GLY A 68 19.36 17.04 -30.95
C GLY A 68 20.84 17.43 -30.88
N ILE A 69 21.65 16.68 -30.14
CA ILE A 69 23.09 16.95 -30.00
C ILE A 69 23.81 16.84 -31.34
N THR A 70 23.53 15.79 -32.13
CA THR A 70 24.19 15.60 -33.43
C THR A 70 23.78 16.66 -34.46
N ALA A 71 22.52 17.08 -34.49
CA ALA A 71 22.06 18.17 -35.34
C ALA A 71 22.66 19.53 -34.92
N SER A 72 22.68 19.85 -33.62
CA SER A 72 23.28 21.08 -33.10
C SER A 72 24.77 21.18 -33.43
N ILE A 73 25.54 20.09 -33.31
CA ILE A 73 26.97 20.08 -33.67
C ILE A 73 27.18 20.30 -35.18
N LYS A 74 26.28 19.80 -36.04
CA LYS A 74 26.35 20.04 -37.49
C LYS A 74 25.93 21.45 -37.91
N ILE A 75 25.01 22.07 -37.17
CA ILE A 75 24.51 23.42 -37.47
C ILE A 75 25.43 24.51 -36.88
N CYS A 76 26.13 24.23 -35.79
CA CYS A 76 27.09 25.14 -35.17
C CYS A 76 28.52 25.04 -35.76
N LYS A 77 28.67 24.67 -37.04
CA LYS A 77 29.96 24.64 -37.74
C LYS A 77 29.97 25.56 -38.94
#